data_AF-A0A3B8RXY7-F1
#
_entry.id   AF-A0A3B8RXY7-F1
#
_cell.length_a   1.000
_cell.length_b   1.000
_cell.length_c   1.000
_cell.angle_alpha   90.00
_cell.angle_beta   90.00
_cell.angle_gamma   90.00
#
_symmetry.space_group_name_H-M   'P 1'
#
loop_
_entity.id
_entity.type
_entity.pdbx_description
1 polymer ?
#
loop_
_entity_poly.entity_id
_entity_poly.type
_entity_poly.pdbx_seq_one_letter_code
_entity_poly.pdbx_strand_id
1 'polypeptide(L)'
;KIEILNPIKWISVRRNEVGAIMSPRSNGILIEDNRQQRAGYFLRDVRYRFFADLEYIPIEQRKNNKHSIVPEYLWDPEEKDFMLEEIKAWEEKQETERTDETPGKYLAIFERRASKGQCFNQPYFGTREFSCNFRFIKNPEEEPVTPIDETRELGFMLFDMDFTDLNDPKPMFFQARIESGVVKIPPIKSEEIRR
;
A
#
# COMPACT_ATOMS: atom_id res chain seq x y z
N LYS A 1 11.92 9.10 3.25
CA LYS A 1 13.18 8.46 2.76
C LYS A 1 13.14 6.97 3.06
N ILE A 2 13.94 6.15 2.38
CA ILE A 2 14.06 4.70 2.63
C ILE A 2 15.53 4.38 2.88
N GLU A 3 15.81 3.66 3.95
CA GLU A 3 17.16 3.17 4.24
C GLU A 3 17.22 1.66 4.04
N ILE A 4 18.26 1.19 3.36
CA ILE A 4 18.47 -0.21 3.00
C ILE A 4 19.49 -0.78 3.97
N LEU A 5 19.07 -1.77 4.75
CA LEU A 5 19.88 -2.30 5.86
C LEU A 5 20.60 -3.60 5.52
N ASN A 6 20.08 -4.36 4.56
CA ASN A 6 20.70 -5.60 4.07
C ASN A 6 21.19 -5.44 2.63
N PRO A 7 22.30 -6.08 2.24
CA PRO A 7 22.78 -6.06 0.87
C PRO A 7 21.74 -6.58 -0.13
N ILE A 8 21.68 -5.98 -1.32
CA ILE A 8 20.81 -6.46 -2.39
C ILE A 8 21.29 -7.84 -2.84
N LYS A 9 20.46 -8.84 -2.59
CA LYS A 9 20.66 -10.21 -3.07
C LYS A 9 19.45 -10.63 -3.85
N TRP A 10 19.69 -11.43 -4.89
CA TRP A 10 18.64 -11.93 -5.74
C TRP A 10 18.51 -13.44 -5.61
N ILE A 11 17.31 -13.94 -5.85
CA ILE A 11 17.01 -15.36 -5.95
C ILE A 11 16.04 -15.60 -7.10
N SER A 12 16.25 -16.68 -7.83
CA SER A 12 15.30 -17.16 -8.82
C SER A 12 14.44 -18.25 -8.22
N VAL A 13 13.12 -18.12 -8.35
CA VAL A 13 12.15 -19.12 -7.92
C VAL A 13 11.19 -19.38 -9.07
N ARG A 14 10.91 -20.66 -9.37
CA ARG A 14 9.91 -21.06 -10.35
C ARG A 14 8.60 -21.39 -9.65
N ARG A 15 7.49 -20.90 -10.19
CA ARG A 15 6.15 -21.14 -9.69
C ARG A 15 5.27 -21.66 -10.81
N ASN A 16 4.32 -22.51 -10.46
CA ASN A 16 3.25 -22.89 -11.37
C ASN A 16 2.14 -21.84 -11.24
N GLU A 17 1.88 -21.10 -12.31
CA GLU A 17 0.85 -20.07 -12.39
C GLU A 17 -0.14 -20.41 -13.51
N VAL A 18 -1.33 -19.84 -13.45
CA VAL A 18 -2.32 -19.96 -14.54
C VAL A 18 -1.94 -18.98 -15.65
N GLY A 19 -1.74 -19.50 -16.85
CA GLY A 19 -1.29 -18.73 -18.01
C GLY A 19 -2.37 -17.95 -18.75
N ALA A 20 -3.65 -18.16 -18.40
CA ALA A 20 -4.79 -17.60 -19.11
C ALA A 20 -5.76 -16.88 -18.16
N ILE A 21 -6.31 -15.76 -18.62
CA ILE A 21 -7.44 -15.08 -17.98
C ILE A 21 -8.73 -15.62 -18.61
N MET A 22 -9.77 -15.83 -17.80
CA MET A 22 -11.03 -16.36 -18.31
C MET A 22 -11.73 -15.33 -19.18
N SER A 23 -12.03 -15.71 -20.42
CA SER A 23 -12.88 -14.92 -21.30
C SER A 23 -14.34 -15.00 -20.82
N PRO A 24 -15.11 -13.90 -20.88
CA PRO A 24 -16.56 -13.94 -20.64
C PRO A 24 -17.33 -14.87 -21.58
N ARG A 25 -16.71 -15.33 -22.68
CA ARG A 25 -17.28 -16.28 -23.65
C ARG A 25 -16.97 -17.75 -23.34
N SER A 26 -16.13 -18.03 -22.34
CA SER A 26 -15.73 -19.39 -21.98
C SER A 26 -16.60 -19.94 -20.86
N ASN A 27 -16.90 -21.25 -20.90
CA ASN A 27 -17.61 -21.95 -19.82
C ASN A 27 -16.72 -22.27 -18.61
N GLY A 28 -15.41 -22.00 -18.69
CA GLY A 28 -14.47 -22.19 -17.59
C GLY A 28 -13.02 -22.12 -18.05
N ILE A 29 -12.10 -22.28 -17.09
CA ILE A 29 -10.68 -22.54 -17.33
C ILE A 29 -10.34 -23.85 -16.63
N LEU A 30 -9.78 -24.81 -17.37
CA LEU A 30 -9.10 -25.94 -16.76
C LEU A 30 -7.66 -25.52 -16.45
N ILE A 31 -7.30 -25.54 -15.17
CA ILE A 31 -5.99 -25.07 -14.69
C ILE A 31 -4.86 -25.93 -15.26
N GLU A 32 -5.04 -27.24 -15.33
CA GLU A 32 -4.01 -28.16 -15.82
C GLU A 32 -3.64 -27.89 -17.30
N ASP A 33 -4.62 -27.55 -18.15
CA ASP A 33 -4.39 -27.24 -19.56
C ASP A 33 -3.68 -25.90 -19.77
N ASN A 34 -3.81 -24.98 -18.81
CA ASN A 34 -3.26 -23.61 -18.89
C ASN A 34 -2.18 -23.37 -17.83
N ARG A 35 -1.59 -24.43 -17.27
CA ARG A 35 -0.56 -24.32 -16.24
C ARG A 35 0.76 -23.93 -16.87
N GLN A 36 1.35 -22.83 -16.41
CA GLN A 36 2.65 -22.34 -16.88
C GLN A 36 3.65 -22.27 -15.72
N GLN A 37 4.88 -22.69 -15.98
CA GLN A 37 5.99 -22.41 -15.07
C GLN A 37 6.56 -21.04 -15.35
N ARG A 38 6.40 -20.12 -14.42
CA ARG A 38 6.99 -18.78 -14.50
C ARG A 38 8.18 -18.70 -13.55
N ALA A 39 9.30 -18.24 -14.08
CA ALA A 39 10.48 -17.93 -13.29
C ALA A 39 10.38 -16.48 -12.82
N GLY A 40 10.33 -16.29 -11.51
CA GLY A 40 10.46 -14.98 -10.89
C GLY A 40 11.89 -14.71 -10.45
N TYR A 41 12.29 -13.44 -10.49
CA TYR A 41 13.56 -12.95 -9.96
C TYR A 41 13.24 -11.99 -8.82
N PHE A 42 13.58 -12.39 -7.60
CA PHE A 42 13.12 -11.75 -6.38
C PHE A 42 14.30 -11.27 -5.55
N LEU A 43 14.05 -10.25 -4.73
CA LEU A 43 14.99 -9.86 -3.69
C LEU A 43 14.94 -10.86 -2.54
N ARG A 44 16.12 -11.16 -1.97
CA ARG A 44 16.29 -12.12 -0.89
C ARG A 44 16.80 -11.41 0.35
N ASP A 45 16.22 -11.77 1.51
CA ASP A 45 16.70 -11.32 2.84
C ASP A 45 16.77 -9.80 2.94
N VAL A 46 15.68 -9.14 2.53
CA VAL A 46 15.58 -7.68 2.54
C VAL A 46 15.24 -7.14 3.92
N ARG A 47 15.79 -5.97 4.22
CA ARG A 47 15.47 -5.22 5.45
C ARG A 47 15.58 -3.74 5.16
N TYR A 48 14.53 -2.99 5.50
CA TYR A 48 14.43 -1.56 5.24
C TYR A 48 14.00 -0.81 6.50
N ARG A 49 14.36 0.48 6.59
CA ARG A 49 13.77 1.45 7.50
C ARG A 49 13.06 2.54 6.69
N PHE A 50 11.76 2.66 6.88
CA PHE A 50 10.93 3.65 6.18
C PHE A 50 10.71 4.88 7.06
N PHE A 51 10.80 6.05 6.44
CA PHE A 51 10.44 7.32 7.04
C PHE A 51 9.32 7.93 6.21
N ALA A 52 8.17 8.14 6.83
CA ALA A 52 6.96 8.64 6.22
C ALA A 52 6.20 9.52 7.20
N ASP A 53 5.41 10.43 6.65
CA ASP A 53 4.51 11.30 7.38
C ASP A 53 3.06 10.86 7.13
N LEU A 54 2.21 11.05 8.13
CA LEU A 54 0.77 10.80 8.02
C LEU A 54 0.05 12.13 7.76
N GLU A 55 -0.41 12.34 6.53
CA GLU A 55 -1.21 13.51 6.16
C GLU A 55 -2.70 13.23 6.41
N TYR A 56 -3.35 14.09 7.19
CA TYR A 56 -4.80 14.00 7.42
C TYR A 56 -5.56 14.74 6.31
N ILE A 57 -6.42 14.02 5.60
CA ILE A 57 -7.33 14.59 4.60
C ILE A 57 -8.72 14.71 5.24
N PRO A 58 -9.22 15.95 5.47
CA PRO A 58 -10.58 16.19 5.96
C PRO A 58 -11.62 15.46 5.12
N ILE A 59 -12.70 15.00 5.77
CA ILE A 59 -13.77 14.20 5.13
C ILE A 59 -14.25 14.88 3.84
N GLU A 60 -14.57 16.17 3.89
CA GLU A 60 -15.04 16.96 2.74
C GLU A 60 -14.08 16.99 1.55
N GLN A 61 -12.78 16.81 1.77
CA GLN A 61 -11.74 16.87 0.74
C GLN A 61 -11.39 15.49 0.17
N ARG A 62 -11.97 14.41 0.70
CA ARG A 62 -11.71 13.04 0.22
C ARG A 62 -12.42 12.83 -1.12
N LYS A 63 -11.64 12.63 -2.19
CA LYS A 63 -12.16 12.37 -3.56
C LYS A 63 -13.06 11.14 -3.65
N ASN A 64 -12.90 10.17 -2.74
CA ASN A 64 -13.65 8.92 -2.72
C ASN A 64 -14.53 8.80 -1.47
N ASN A 65 -15.21 9.89 -1.12
CA ASN A 65 -16.18 9.92 -0.02
C ASN A 65 -17.52 9.26 -0.36
N LYS A 66 -17.62 8.60 -1.53
CA LYS A 66 -18.64 7.58 -1.73
C LYS A 66 -18.34 6.54 -0.66
N HIS A 67 -19.11 6.59 0.42
CA HIS A 67 -19.21 5.49 1.38
C HIS A 67 -19.19 4.25 0.51
N SER A 68 -18.11 3.49 0.55
CA SER A 68 -17.98 2.33 -0.31
C SER A 68 -18.97 1.38 0.30
N ILE A 69 -20.23 1.49 -0.15
CA ILE A 69 -21.36 0.79 0.42
C ILE A 69 -20.93 -0.66 0.37
N VAL A 70 -20.59 -1.18 1.55
CA VAL A 70 -20.41 -2.61 1.74
C VAL A 70 -21.67 -3.19 1.11
N PRO A 71 -21.57 -4.07 0.10
CA PRO A 71 -22.77 -4.55 -0.57
C PRO A 71 -23.79 -5.05 0.47
N GLU A 72 -25.08 -4.77 0.29
CA GLU A 72 -26.13 -5.04 1.30
C GLU A 72 -26.06 -6.47 1.87
N TYR A 73 -25.65 -7.44 1.05
CA TYR A 73 -25.50 -8.84 1.45
C TYR A 73 -24.35 -9.14 2.44
N LEU A 74 -23.47 -8.18 2.69
CA LEU A 74 -22.39 -8.25 3.68
C LEU A 74 -22.72 -7.46 4.96
N TRP A 75 -23.89 -6.83 5.04
CA TRP A 75 -24.31 -6.14 6.26
C TRP A 75 -24.70 -7.15 7.33
N ASP A 76 -24.34 -6.82 8.57
CA ASP A 76 -24.93 -7.49 9.72
C ASP A 76 -26.44 -7.17 9.74
N PRO A 77 -27.34 -8.18 9.81
CA PRO A 77 -28.77 -7.94 9.93
C PRO A 77 -29.15 -7.03 11.10
N GLU A 78 -28.37 -7.04 12.19
CA GLU A 78 -28.61 -6.20 13.38
C GLU A 78 -28.21 -4.74 13.15
N GLU A 79 -27.29 -4.46 12.22
CA GLU A 79 -26.80 -3.11 11.90
C GLU A 79 -27.45 -2.53 10.63
N LYS A 80 -28.33 -3.30 9.96
CA LYS A 80 -28.93 -2.92 8.68
C LYS A 80 -29.68 -1.59 8.71
N ASP A 81 -30.51 -1.36 9.73
CA ASP A 81 -31.28 -0.11 9.84
C ASP A 81 -30.35 1.09 10.06
N PHE A 82 -29.30 0.92 10.87
CA PHE A 82 -28.26 1.93 11.07
C PHE A 82 -27.50 2.25 9.79
N MET A 83 -27.10 1.23 9.01
CA MET A 83 -26.46 1.41 7.70
C MET A 83 -27.36 2.17 6.71
N LEU A 84 -28.67 1.87 6.70
CA LEU A 84 -29.64 2.56 5.84
C LEU A 84 -29.86 4.02 6.24
N GLU A 85 -29.91 4.31 7.54
CA GLU A 85 -29.98 5.69 8.06
C GLU A 85 -28.72 6.47 7.72
N GLU A 86 -27.55 5.85 7.84
CA GLU A 86 -26.27 6.48 7.51
C GLU A 86 -26.14 6.79 6.01
N ILE A 87 -26.59 5.88 5.14
CA ILE A 87 -26.64 6.11 3.70
C ILE A 87 -27.58 7.27 3.37
N LYS A 88 -28.78 7.32 3.97
CA LYS A 88 -29.72 8.42 3.77
C LYS A 88 -29.14 9.76 4.21
N ALA A 89 -28.54 9.82 5.40
CA ALA A 89 -27.90 11.04 5.90
C ALA A 89 -26.79 11.52 4.95
N TRP A 90 -26.00 10.59 4.41
CA TRP A 90 -24.97 10.88 3.42
C TRP A 90 -25.53 11.38 2.09
N GLU A 91 -26.58 10.74 1.55
CA GLU A 91 -27.26 11.15 0.31
C GLU A 91 -27.89 12.54 0.43
N GLU A 92 -28.49 12.83 1.58
CA GLU A 92 -29.09 14.13 1.90
C GLU A 92 -28.04 15.21 2.22
N LYS A 93 -26.75 14.86 2.23
CA LYS A 93 -25.64 15.71 2.71
C LYS A 93 -25.94 16.32 4.07
N GLN A 94 -26.72 15.63 4.91
CA GLN A 94 -26.81 16.00 6.30
C GLN A 94 -25.42 15.81 6.87
N GLU A 95 -24.86 16.91 7.34
CA GLU A 95 -23.53 16.98 7.93
C GLU A 95 -23.57 16.23 9.26
N THR A 96 -23.50 14.90 9.22
CA THR A 96 -23.09 14.13 10.37
C THR A 96 -21.60 14.42 10.51
N GLU A 97 -21.25 15.56 11.09
CA GLU A 97 -19.88 15.83 11.51
C GLU A 97 -19.48 14.67 12.42
N ARG A 98 -18.73 13.71 11.88
CA ARG A 98 -18.05 12.71 12.69
C ARG A 98 -16.95 13.44 13.45
N THR A 99 -17.36 14.11 14.53
CA THR A 99 -16.48 14.91 15.40
C THR A 99 -15.34 14.09 15.99
N ASP A 100 -15.45 12.77 15.94
CA ASP A 100 -14.43 11.84 16.38
C ASP A 100 -13.34 11.58 15.31
N GLU A 101 -13.52 11.94 14.03
CA GLU A 101 -12.47 11.82 13.01
C GLU A 101 -11.45 12.97 13.10
N THR A 102 -10.43 12.79 13.94
CA THR A 102 -9.36 13.79 14.14
C THR A 102 -7.98 13.26 13.77
N PRO A 103 -7.04 14.12 13.35
CA PRO A 103 -5.65 13.73 13.09
C PRO A 103 -5.01 13.00 14.28
N GLY A 104 -5.26 13.49 15.50
CA GLY A 104 -4.74 12.91 16.74
C GLY A 104 -5.27 11.50 17.00
N LYS A 105 -6.56 11.23 16.73
CA LYS A 105 -7.13 9.88 16.82
C LYS A 105 -6.43 8.93 15.85
N TYR A 106 -6.28 9.31 14.59
CA TYR A 106 -5.67 8.45 13.56
C TYR A 106 -4.20 8.14 13.86
N LEU A 107 -3.42 9.15 14.27
CA LEU A 107 -2.04 8.95 14.69
C LEU A 107 -1.95 8.01 15.90
N ALA A 108 -2.78 8.22 16.93
CA ALA A 108 -2.80 7.36 18.11
C ALA A 108 -3.20 5.90 17.78
N ILE A 109 -4.14 5.69 16.86
CA ILE A 109 -4.50 4.36 16.36
C ILE A 109 -3.32 3.71 15.66
N PHE A 110 -2.64 4.44 14.78
CA PHE A 110 -1.46 3.96 14.06
C PHE A 110 -0.35 3.56 15.03
N GLU A 111 0.08 4.47 15.92
CA GLU A 111 1.16 4.21 16.89
C GLU A 111 0.87 2.99 17.76
N ARG A 112 -0.35 2.90 18.30
CA ARG A 112 -0.77 1.77 19.14
C ARG A 112 -0.72 0.45 18.37
N ARG A 113 -1.26 0.42 17.15
CA ARG A 113 -1.30 -0.79 16.31
C ARG A 113 0.11 -1.19 15.89
N ALA A 114 0.89 -0.24 15.38
CA ALA A 114 2.24 -0.46 14.89
C ALA A 114 3.19 -0.94 16.02
N SER A 115 3.05 -0.38 17.23
CA SER A 115 3.83 -0.81 18.41
C SER A 115 3.49 -2.22 18.86
N LYS A 116 2.23 -2.66 18.69
CA LYS A 116 1.77 -4.02 19.03
C LYS A 116 1.94 -5.03 17.90
N GLY A 117 2.46 -4.61 16.74
CA GLY A 117 2.50 -5.46 15.53
C GLY A 117 1.12 -5.79 14.96
N GLN A 118 0.08 -5.03 15.33
CA GLN A 118 -1.28 -5.21 14.81
C GLN A 118 -1.42 -4.53 13.45
N CYS A 119 -2.04 -5.24 12.52
CA CYS A 119 -2.34 -4.75 11.18
C CYS A 119 -3.73 -5.26 10.76
N PHE A 120 -4.38 -4.54 9.84
CA PHE A 120 -5.66 -5.00 9.29
C PHE A 120 -5.45 -6.19 8.34
N ASN A 121 -4.47 -6.06 7.44
CA ASN A 121 -3.94 -7.14 6.62
C ASN A 121 -2.46 -7.32 6.91
N GLN A 122 -1.97 -8.57 6.86
CA GLN A 122 -0.54 -8.85 6.96
C GLN A 122 0.20 -8.09 5.84
N PRO A 123 1.16 -7.20 6.15
CA PRO A 123 1.91 -6.50 5.13
C PRO A 123 2.84 -7.47 4.40
N TYR A 124 3.19 -7.12 3.16
CA TYR A 124 4.02 -7.94 2.28
C TYR A 124 4.88 -7.06 1.37
N PHE A 125 5.98 -7.62 0.86
CA PHE A 125 6.85 -6.94 -0.11
C PHE A 125 6.43 -7.27 -1.55
N GLY A 126 5.76 -6.34 -2.21
CA GLY A 126 5.36 -6.46 -3.61
C GLY A 126 4.11 -7.32 -3.80
N THR A 127 4.21 -8.63 -3.60
CA THR A 127 3.09 -9.58 -3.77
C THR A 127 2.78 -10.32 -2.48
N ARG A 128 1.53 -10.81 -2.33
CA ARG A 128 1.04 -11.46 -1.09
C ARG A 128 1.81 -12.69 -0.64
N GLU A 129 2.59 -13.30 -1.54
CA GLU A 129 3.45 -14.45 -1.24
C GLU A 129 4.61 -14.11 -0.30
N PHE A 130 4.99 -12.83 -0.23
CA PHE A 130 6.15 -12.37 0.53
C PHE A 130 5.72 -11.53 1.74
N SER A 131 5.01 -12.17 2.68
CA SER A 131 4.64 -11.53 3.95
C SER A 131 5.87 -10.95 4.65
N CYS A 132 5.74 -9.75 5.22
CA CYS A 132 6.83 -9.08 5.92
C CYS A 132 6.50 -8.86 7.39
N ASN A 133 7.55 -8.89 8.21
CA ASN A 133 7.49 -8.46 9.60
C ASN A 133 7.81 -6.97 9.66
N PHE A 134 7.19 -6.28 10.62
CA PHE A 134 7.43 -4.86 10.84
C PHE A 134 7.55 -4.54 12.33
N ARG A 135 8.24 -3.45 12.64
CA ARG A 135 8.36 -2.90 13.98
C ARG A 135 8.32 -1.38 13.88
N PHE A 136 7.51 -0.75 14.73
CA PHE A 136 7.49 0.70 14.84
C PHE A 136 8.72 1.20 15.59
N ILE A 137 9.35 2.26 15.06
CA ILE A 137 10.48 2.95 15.69
C ILE A 137 9.99 4.35 16.03
N LYS A 138 9.75 4.61 17.32
CA LYS A 138 9.20 5.89 17.78
C LYS A 138 10.24 7.00 17.72
N ASN A 139 11.46 6.70 18.17
CA ASN A 139 12.58 7.63 18.23
C ASN A 139 13.74 7.09 17.39
N PRO A 140 13.83 7.42 16.09
CA PRO A 140 14.88 6.90 15.22
C PRO A 140 16.32 7.22 15.66
N GLU A 141 16.49 8.32 16.39
CA GLU A 141 17.79 8.76 16.93
C GLU A 141 18.27 7.89 18.11
N GLU A 142 17.35 7.29 18.87
CA GLU A 142 17.69 6.38 19.98
C GLU A 142 18.02 4.96 19.49
N GLU A 143 17.64 4.64 18.26
CA GLU A 143 17.88 3.35 17.61
C GLU A 143 18.59 3.53 16.26
N PRO A 144 19.86 3.99 16.27
CA PRO A 144 20.62 4.17 15.05
C PRO A 144 20.84 2.81 14.37
N VAL A 145 20.69 2.81 13.06
CA VAL A 145 21.05 1.68 12.20
C VAL A 145 22.06 2.17 11.18
N THR A 146 22.96 1.28 10.78
CA THR A 146 23.91 1.55 9.71
C THR A 146 23.34 0.98 8.42
N PRO A 147 22.95 1.81 7.44
CA PRO A 147 22.58 1.33 6.11
C PRO A 147 23.77 0.64 5.43
N ILE A 148 23.50 -0.04 4.32
CA ILE A 148 24.56 -0.58 3.47
C ILE A 148 25.47 0.55 2.97
N ASP A 149 26.77 0.32 2.93
CA ASP A 149 27.72 1.27 2.33
C ASP A 149 27.75 1.08 0.80
N GLU A 150 26.64 1.44 0.17
CA GLU A 150 26.47 1.33 -1.28
C GLU A 150 25.90 2.63 -1.84
N THR A 151 26.54 3.13 -2.90
CA THR A 151 26.02 4.22 -3.73
C THR A 151 25.87 3.71 -5.15
N ARG A 152 24.64 3.72 -5.67
CA ARG A 152 24.34 3.26 -7.02
C ARG A 152 23.15 3.98 -7.62
N GLU A 153 23.18 4.19 -8.92
CA GLU A 153 21.99 4.58 -9.67
C GLU A 153 21.10 3.36 -9.90
N LEU A 154 19.81 3.50 -9.64
CA LEU A 154 18.81 2.46 -9.90
C LEU A 154 18.04 2.73 -11.21
N GLY A 155 18.19 3.92 -11.79
CA GLY A 155 17.44 4.37 -12.95
C GLY A 155 16.01 4.75 -12.59
N PHE A 156 15.10 4.71 -13.56
CA PHE A 156 13.69 4.97 -13.30
C PHE A 156 13.06 3.83 -12.51
N MET A 157 12.45 4.17 -11.38
CA MET A 157 11.64 3.27 -10.57
C MET A 157 10.23 3.81 -10.43
N LEU A 158 9.27 2.91 -10.26
CA LEU A 158 7.90 3.28 -9.92
C LEU A 158 7.93 4.08 -8.61
N PHE A 159 7.34 5.27 -8.66
CA PHE A 159 7.13 6.13 -7.50
C PHE A 159 5.85 5.70 -6.79
N ASP A 160 4.71 5.81 -7.49
CA ASP A 160 3.37 5.42 -7.02
C ASP A 160 2.41 5.43 -8.23
N MET A 161 1.12 5.16 -8.01
CA MET A 161 0.05 5.31 -8.99
C MET A 161 -0.68 6.65 -8.79
N ASP A 162 -0.94 7.39 -9.86
CA ASP A 162 -1.78 8.61 -9.86
C ASP A 162 -3.26 8.21 -9.92
N PHE A 163 -3.95 8.38 -8.79
CA PHE A 163 -5.38 8.14 -8.64
C PHE A 163 -6.25 9.38 -8.85
N THR A 164 -5.74 10.39 -9.59
CA THR A 164 -6.55 11.55 -9.96
C THR A 164 -7.75 11.15 -10.84
N ASP A 165 -7.57 10.17 -11.73
CA ASP A 165 -8.66 9.43 -12.37
C ASP A 165 -8.72 8.01 -11.79
N LEU A 166 -9.82 7.68 -11.13
CA LEU A 166 -10.01 6.37 -10.50
C LEU A 166 -10.28 5.25 -11.51
N ASN A 167 -10.73 5.59 -12.73
CA ASN A 167 -11.02 4.62 -13.78
C ASN A 167 -9.77 4.27 -14.59
N ASP A 168 -8.77 5.15 -14.60
CA ASP A 168 -7.50 4.96 -15.30
C ASP A 168 -6.30 5.41 -14.43
N PRO A 169 -5.96 4.67 -13.35
CA PRO A 169 -4.80 5.00 -12.53
C PRO A 169 -3.50 4.86 -13.32
N LYS A 170 -2.70 5.92 -13.40
CA LYS A 170 -1.46 5.94 -14.20
C LYS A 170 -0.21 5.78 -13.35
N PRO A 171 0.80 5.02 -13.79
CA PRO A 171 2.04 4.87 -13.05
C PRO A 171 2.88 6.15 -13.11
N MET A 172 3.35 6.61 -11.96
CA MET A 172 4.32 7.69 -11.83
C MET A 172 5.72 7.11 -11.58
N PHE A 173 6.75 7.73 -12.14
CA PHE A 173 8.14 7.27 -12.02
C PHE A 173 9.06 8.39 -11.52
N PHE A 174 10.16 8.00 -10.88
CA PHE A 174 11.22 8.92 -10.48
C PHE A 174 12.59 8.28 -10.73
N GLN A 175 13.62 9.11 -10.89
CA GLN A 175 15.00 8.62 -11.05
C GLN A 175 15.57 8.26 -9.67
N ALA A 176 15.51 6.97 -9.34
CA ALA A 176 15.96 6.47 -8.06
C ALA A 176 17.48 6.31 -8.02
N ARG A 177 18.06 6.70 -6.88
CA ARG A 177 19.46 6.47 -6.56
C ARG A 177 19.60 6.10 -5.10
N ILE A 178 20.59 5.27 -4.82
CA ILE A 178 21.04 4.98 -3.46
C ILE A 178 22.27 5.84 -3.21
N GLU A 179 22.25 6.59 -2.12
CA GLU A 179 23.41 7.33 -1.60
C GLU A 179 23.72 6.77 -0.21
N SER A 180 24.86 6.08 -0.07
CA SER A 180 25.26 5.46 1.20
C SER A 180 24.14 4.65 1.87
N GLY A 181 23.49 3.79 1.08
CA GLY A 181 22.39 2.92 1.54
C GLY A 181 21.04 3.62 1.71
N VAL A 182 20.93 4.90 1.37
CA VAL A 182 19.69 5.69 1.52
C VAL A 182 19.11 6.09 0.16
N VAL A 183 17.83 5.85 -0.02
CA VAL A 183 17.03 6.37 -1.14
C VAL A 183 16.21 7.55 -0.65
N LYS A 184 16.47 8.73 -1.24
CA LYS A 184 15.63 9.91 -1.03
C LYS A 184 14.42 9.82 -1.95
N ILE A 185 13.24 10.01 -1.38
CA ILE A 185 11.97 9.96 -2.12
C ILE A 185 11.53 11.42 -2.31
N PRO A 186 11.35 11.89 -3.55
CA PRO A 186 10.94 13.27 -3.80
C PRO A 186 9.48 13.49 -3.36
N PRO A 187 9.09 14.74 -3.00
CA PRO A 187 7.69 15.07 -2.75
C PRO A 187 6.81 14.81 -3.98
N ILE A 188 5.57 14.35 -3.79
CA ILE A 188 4.63 13.98 -4.88
C ILE A 188 4.34 15.09 -5.92
N LYS A 189 4.58 16.36 -5.53
CA LYS A 189 4.41 17.54 -6.39
C LYS A 189 5.72 18.05 -7.02
N SER A 190 6.84 17.34 -6.81
CA SER A 190 8.14 17.70 -7.40
C SER A 190 8.16 17.44 -8.90
N GLU A 191 8.90 18.28 -9.65
CA GLU A 191 9.17 18.11 -11.08
C GLU A 191 10.03 16.87 -11.37
N GLU A 192 10.66 16.28 -10.35
CA GLU A 192 11.41 15.03 -10.45
C GLU A 192 10.53 13.82 -10.78
N ILE A 193 9.21 13.95 -10.55
CA ILE A 193 8.24 12.89 -10.78
C ILE A 193 7.70 12.99 -12.20
N ARG A 194 7.87 11.91 -12.96
CA ARG A 194 7.31 11.74 -14.29
C ARG A 194 5.96 11.04 -14.20
N ARG A 195 4.92 11.68 -14.74
CA ARG A 195 3.54 11.18 -14.80
C ARG A 195 3.15 10.79 -16.22
#